data_AF-A0A1H5CLR8-F1
#
_entry.id   AF-A0A1H5CLR8-F1
#
_cell.length_a   1.000
_cell.length_b   1.000
_cell.length_c   1.000
_cell.angle_alpha   90.00
_cell.angle_beta   90.00
_cell.angle_gamma   90.00
#
_symmetry.space_group_name_H-M   'P 1'
#
loop_
_entity.id
_entity.type
_entity.pdbx_description
1 polymer ?
#
loop_
_entity_poly.entity_id
_entity_poly.type
_entity_poly.pdbx_seq_one_letter_code
_entity_poly.pdbx_strand_id
1 'polypeptide(L)'
;MTRPLPRRLVGRWRITAMSCWDREAVDLVAPGFIEFAADGTGQLGFVAVTGQLDCRASERDGCPGVEFTWEGVDEGDTIEGHLFFHLGDDSSFRAKPFTGADEREEL
;
A
#
# COMPACT_ATOMS: atom_id res chain seq x y z
N MET A 1 -12.69 -19.70 0.90
CA MET A 1 -13.19 -18.46 0.28
C MET A 1 -12.79 -17.31 1.19
N THR A 2 -11.94 -16.40 0.72
CA THR A 2 -11.52 -15.20 1.47
C THR A 2 -12.71 -14.26 1.62
N ARG A 3 -12.90 -13.66 2.80
CA ARG A 3 -13.99 -12.68 3.02
C ARG A 3 -13.73 -11.44 2.15
N PRO A 4 -14.73 -10.97 1.37
CA PRO A 4 -14.56 -9.77 0.55
C PRO A 4 -14.25 -8.55 1.42
N LEU A 5 -13.44 -7.62 0.89
CA LEU A 5 -13.05 -6.42 1.63
C LEU A 5 -14.23 -5.48 1.87
N PRO A 6 -14.27 -4.74 2.99
CA PRO A 6 -15.28 -3.74 3.24
C PRO A 6 -15.26 -2.68 2.12
N ARG A 7 -16.42 -2.36 1.54
CA ARG A 7 -16.56 -1.39 0.42
C ARG A 7 -15.87 -0.04 0.63
N ARG A 8 -15.80 0.44 1.87
CA ARG A 8 -15.14 1.71 2.22
C ARG A 8 -13.61 1.66 2.16
N LEU A 9 -13.02 0.46 2.18
CA LEU A 9 -11.57 0.24 2.11
C LEU A 9 -11.12 -0.04 0.66
N VAL A 10 -12.04 -0.50 -0.19
CA VAL A 10 -11.78 -0.76 -1.61
C VAL A 10 -11.51 0.54 -2.36
N GLY A 11 -10.49 0.53 -3.22
CA GLY A 11 -10.03 1.67 -4.01
C GLY A 11 -8.56 2.01 -3.77
N ARG A 12 -8.10 3.06 -4.44
CA ARG A 12 -6.72 3.54 -4.38
C ARG A 12 -6.56 4.60 -3.29
N TRP A 13 -5.44 4.51 -2.58
CA TRP A 13 -5.08 5.38 -1.47
C TRP A 13 -3.67 5.91 -1.69
N ARG A 14 -3.49 7.22 -1.50
CA ARG A 14 -2.22 7.92 -1.56
C ARG A 14 -1.45 7.70 -0.28
N ILE A 15 -0.23 7.14 -0.36
CA ILE A 15 0.70 7.10 0.76
C ILE A 15 1.23 8.52 0.95
N THR A 16 0.93 9.15 2.08
CA THR A 16 1.26 10.57 2.36
C THR A 16 2.48 10.77 3.24
N ALA A 17 2.88 9.74 3.97
CA ALA A 17 4.04 9.75 4.84
C ALA A 17 4.50 8.32 5.15
N MET A 18 5.82 8.15 5.31
CA MET A 18 6.48 6.95 5.79
C MET A 18 7.56 7.35 6.81
N SER A 19 7.87 6.50 7.78
CA SER A 19 8.85 6.83 8.84
C SER A 19 10.29 6.96 8.34
N CYS A 20 10.65 6.20 7.30
CA CYS A 20 12.04 6.13 6.79
C CYS A 20 12.28 6.96 5.52
N TRP A 21 11.23 7.47 4.88
CA TRP A 21 11.31 8.20 3.62
C TRP A 21 10.51 9.50 3.68
N ASP A 22 11.12 10.58 3.20
CA ASP A 22 10.40 11.80 2.93
C ASP A 22 9.47 11.66 1.71
N ARG A 23 8.67 12.69 1.48
CA ARG A 23 7.66 12.70 0.43
C ARG A 23 8.25 12.55 -0.97
N GLU A 24 9.37 13.23 -1.24
CA GLU A 24 10.01 13.21 -2.55
C GLU A 24 10.56 11.81 -2.86
N ALA A 25 11.15 11.14 -1.86
CA ALA A 25 11.60 9.77 -2.00
C ALA A 25 10.44 8.79 -2.23
N VAL A 26 9.36 8.89 -1.45
CA VAL A 26 8.16 8.06 -1.63
C VAL A 26 7.58 8.19 -3.05
N ASP A 27 7.73 9.36 -3.66
CA ASP A 27 7.15 9.70 -4.95
C ASP A 27 8.14 9.64 -6.12
N LEU A 28 9.32 9.03 -5.90
CA LEU A 28 10.44 9.09 -6.84
C LEU A 28 10.07 8.69 -8.28
N VAL A 29 9.35 7.58 -8.48
CA VAL A 29 8.92 7.13 -9.81
C VAL A 29 7.51 7.63 -10.14
N ALA A 30 6.61 7.59 -9.17
CA ALA A 30 5.23 8.02 -9.27
C ALA A 30 4.68 8.27 -7.86
N PRO A 31 3.55 8.98 -7.73
CA PRO A 31 2.84 9.11 -6.47
C PRO A 31 2.66 7.77 -5.74
N GLY A 32 3.35 7.61 -4.60
CA GLY A 32 3.25 6.43 -3.76
C GLY A 32 1.81 6.10 -3.36
N PHE A 33 1.40 4.84 -3.52
CA PHE A 33 0.02 4.39 -3.39
C PHE A 33 -0.11 2.98 -2.80
N ILE A 34 -1.31 2.70 -2.30
CA ILE A 34 -1.81 1.36 -2.01
C ILE A 34 -3.24 1.24 -2.54
N GLU A 35 -3.57 0.14 -3.20
CA GLU A 35 -4.86 -0.15 -3.77
C GLU A 35 -5.40 -1.48 -3.25
N PHE A 36 -6.68 -1.48 -2.88
CA PHE A 36 -7.38 -2.66 -2.39
C PHE A 36 -8.53 -3.00 -3.32
N ALA A 37 -8.54 -4.22 -3.86
CA ALA A 37 -9.62 -4.75 -4.69
C ALA A 37 -10.66 -5.49 -3.84
N ALA A 38 -11.91 -5.52 -4.30
CA ALA A 38 -13.01 -6.12 -3.54
C ALA A 38 -12.88 -7.64 -3.34
N ASP A 39 -12.13 -8.32 -4.22
CA ASP A 39 -11.88 -9.76 -4.19
C ASP A 39 -10.80 -10.19 -3.18
N GLY A 40 -10.19 -9.23 -2.47
CA GLY A 40 -9.13 -9.51 -1.52
C GLY A 40 -7.73 -9.50 -2.15
N THR A 41 -7.58 -9.02 -3.39
CA THR A 41 -6.27 -8.68 -3.96
C THR A 41 -5.98 -7.19 -3.82
N GLY A 42 -4.80 -6.74 -4.22
CA GLY A 42 -4.45 -5.33 -4.25
C GLY A 42 -3.06 -5.09 -4.82
N GLN A 43 -2.63 -3.83 -4.80
CA GLN A 43 -1.33 -3.41 -5.29
C GLN A 43 -0.75 -2.31 -4.41
N LEU A 44 0.57 -2.18 -4.40
CA LEU A 44 1.24 -1.01 -3.87
C LEU A 44 2.37 -0.57 -4.79
N GLY A 45 2.73 0.70 -4.68
CA GLY A 45 3.94 1.23 -5.30
C GLY A 45 4.42 2.46 -4.55
N PHE A 46 5.73 2.59 -4.38
CA PHE A 46 6.41 3.73 -3.76
C PHE A 46 7.89 3.66 -4.11
N VAL A 47 8.60 4.79 -4.17
CA VAL A 47 10.00 4.83 -4.64
C VAL A 47 10.08 4.14 -6.02
N ALA A 48 10.90 3.10 -6.18
CA ALA A 48 10.99 2.24 -7.38
C ALA A 48 10.37 0.85 -7.16
N VAL A 49 9.72 0.64 -6.01
CA VAL A 49 9.13 -0.64 -5.61
C VAL A 49 7.69 -0.70 -6.09
N THR A 50 7.30 -1.84 -6.65
CA THR A 50 5.89 -2.18 -6.90
C THR A 50 5.60 -3.61 -6.44
N GLY A 51 4.37 -3.88 -6.04
CA GLY A 51 3.99 -5.22 -5.61
C GLY A 51 2.49 -5.50 -5.65
N GLN A 52 2.16 -6.79 -5.61
CA GLN A 52 0.81 -7.30 -5.42
C GLN A 52 0.53 -7.56 -3.95
N LEU A 53 -0.74 -7.44 -3.57
CA LEU A 53 -1.22 -7.67 -2.22
C LEU A 53 -2.18 -8.84 -2.18
N ASP A 54 -2.02 -9.68 -1.16
CA ASP A 54 -3.03 -10.61 -0.69
C ASP A 54 -3.66 -10.04 0.58
N CYS A 55 -4.90 -9.59 0.46
CA CYS A 55 -5.62 -8.84 1.48
C CYS A 55 -6.70 -9.68 2.16
N ARG A 56 -6.83 -9.49 3.47
CA ARG A 56 -7.89 -10.08 4.29
C ARG A 56 -8.56 -8.99 5.12
N ALA A 57 -9.88 -8.96 5.07
CA ALA A 57 -10.66 -8.07 5.91
C ALA A 57 -10.47 -8.44 7.38
N SER A 58 -9.98 -7.49 8.19
CA SER A 58 -9.81 -7.65 9.63
C SER A 58 -10.71 -6.68 10.41
N GLU A 59 -10.83 -6.91 11.70
CA GLU A 59 -11.51 -6.01 12.62
C GLU A 59 -10.65 -5.90 13.88
N ARG A 60 -10.33 -4.67 14.29
CA ARG A 60 -9.54 -4.38 15.49
C ARG A 60 -10.24 -3.28 16.27
N ASP A 61 -10.57 -3.56 17.53
CA ASP A 61 -11.27 -2.62 18.42
C ASP A 61 -12.59 -2.08 17.82
N GLY A 62 -13.35 -2.93 17.12
CA GLY A 62 -14.59 -2.57 16.42
C GLY A 62 -14.37 -1.71 15.16
N CYS A 63 -13.11 -1.40 14.85
CA CYS A 63 -12.73 -0.68 13.64
C CYS A 63 -12.37 -1.67 12.53
N PRO A 64 -12.92 -1.47 11.32
CA PRO A 64 -12.63 -2.30 10.17
C PRO A 64 -11.23 -2.01 9.62
N GLY A 65 -10.46 -3.07 9.36
CA GLY A 65 -9.11 -3.01 8.83
C GLY A 65 -8.90 -3.93 7.64
N VAL A 66 -7.72 -3.80 7.03
CA VAL A 66 -7.17 -4.77 6.08
C VAL A 66 -5.84 -5.25 6.64
N GLU A 67 -5.71 -6.55 6.80
CA GLU A 67 -4.41 -7.20 6.94
C GLU A 67 -3.97 -7.69 5.57
N PHE A 68 -2.72 -7.47 5.19
CA PHE A 68 -2.23 -7.90 3.89
C PHE A 68 -0.79 -8.42 3.96
N THR A 69 -0.49 -9.35 3.08
CA THR A 69 0.86 -9.75 2.68
C THR A 69 1.14 -9.18 1.31
N TRP A 70 2.41 -9.01 0.96
CA TRP A 70 2.78 -8.50 -0.35
C TRP A 70 3.94 -9.26 -0.96
N GLU A 71 3.94 -9.30 -2.29
CA GLU A 71 5.05 -9.73 -3.12
C GLU A 71 5.36 -8.60 -4.10
N GLY A 72 6.63 -8.23 -4.22
CA GLY A 72 7.04 -7.16 -5.12
C GLY A 72 8.37 -7.41 -5.78
N VAL A 73 8.77 -6.43 -6.58
CA VAL A 73 10.07 -6.42 -7.25
C VAL A 73 10.75 -5.09 -6.96
N ASP A 74 12.02 -5.17 -6.58
CA ASP A 74 12.92 -4.02 -6.44
C ASP A 74 14.16 -4.27 -7.30
N GLU A 75 14.46 -3.36 -8.22
CA GLU A 75 15.62 -3.43 -9.14
C GLU A 75 15.84 -4.79 -9.87
N GLY A 76 14.81 -5.62 -9.98
CA GLY A 76 14.87 -6.94 -10.63
C GLY A 76 14.91 -8.14 -9.68
N ASP A 77 14.91 -7.91 -8.36
CA ASP A 77 14.83 -8.95 -7.33
C ASP A 77 13.40 -9.10 -6.79
N THR A 78 12.91 -10.34 -6.69
CA THR A 78 11.61 -10.66 -6.06
C THR A 78 11.73 -10.58 -4.54
N ILE A 79 10.77 -9.91 -3.90
CA ILE A 79 10.66 -9.77 -2.45
C ILE A 79 9.27 -10.23 -1.99
N GLU A 80 9.22 -11.12 -1.00
CA GLU A 80 7.99 -11.57 -0.32
C GLU A 80 8.02 -11.11 1.14
N GLY A 81 6.90 -10.60 1.68
CA GLY A 81 6.89 -10.18 3.09
C GLY A 81 5.52 -9.87 3.70
N HIS A 82 5.50 -9.91 5.03
CA HIS A 82 4.61 -9.07 5.84
C HIS A 82 5.28 -7.69 5.93
N LEU A 83 4.51 -6.60 6.07
CA LEU A 83 5.06 -5.23 6.02
C LEU A 83 6.04 -4.95 7.18
N PHE A 84 7.32 -5.26 6.99
CA PHE A 84 8.46 -4.88 7.80
C PHE A 84 9.44 -4.19 6.84
N PHE A 85 9.77 -2.94 7.11
CA PHE A 85 10.60 -2.15 6.20
C PHE A 85 12.04 -2.22 6.67
N HIS A 86 12.87 -2.92 5.89
CA HIS A 86 14.31 -3.12 6.07
C HIS A 86 14.73 -3.87 7.35
N LEU A 87 15.38 -5.02 7.15
CA LEU A 87 16.21 -5.70 8.16
C LEU A 87 15.51 -6.09 9.46
N GLY A 88 14.17 -6.14 9.48
CA GLY A 88 13.38 -6.54 10.64
C GLY A 88 12.77 -5.39 11.44
N ASP A 89 12.88 -4.14 10.96
CA ASP A 89 12.21 -3.00 11.60
C ASP A 89 10.77 -2.80 11.10
N ASP A 90 9.86 -2.49 12.04
CA ASP A 90 8.50 -2.05 11.75
C ASP A 90 8.52 -0.60 11.23
N SER A 91 7.95 -0.33 10.06
CA SER A 91 7.62 1.05 9.68
C SER A 91 6.13 1.21 9.41
N SER A 92 5.61 2.31 9.94
CA SER A 92 4.22 2.70 9.73
C SER A 92 4.11 3.68 8.57
N PHE A 93 3.02 3.60 7.82
CA PHE A 93 2.68 4.58 6.80
C PHE A 93 1.29 5.16 7.05
N ARG A 94 1.04 6.36 6.53
CA ARG A 94 -0.29 6.98 6.54
C ARG A 94 -0.77 7.18 5.12
N ALA A 95 -1.96 6.65 4.81
CA ALA A 95 -2.60 6.86 3.52
C ALA A 95 -3.94 7.60 3.63
N LYS A 96 -4.32 8.25 2.53
CA LYS A 96 -5.63 8.91 2.34
C LYS A 96 -6.23 8.47 1.00
N PRO A 97 -7.55 8.54 0.79
CA PRO A 97 -8.13 8.21 -0.51
C PRO A 97 -7.48 9.05 -1.61
N PHE A 98 -7.19 8.42 -2.77
CA PHE A 98 -6.69 9.15 -3.93
C PHE A 98 -7.75 10.16 -4.40
N THR A 99 -7.35 11.39 -4.65
CA THR A 99 -8.23 12.45 -5.17
C THR A 99 -7.76 12.88 -6.55
N GLY A 100 -8.62 13.51 -7.36
CA GLY A 100 -8.23 14.00 -8.70
C GLY A 100 -7.13 15.09 -8.69
N ALA A 101 -6.73 15.59 -7.52
CA ALA A 101 -5.54 16.43 -7.37
C ALA A 101 -4.24 15.62 -7.38
N ASP A 102 -4.26 14.38 -6.88
CA ASP A 102 -3.12 13.46 -6.90
C ASP A 102 -2.83 12.92 -8.31
N GLU A 103 -3.80 12.97 -9.23
CA GLU A 103 -3.64 12.62 -10.66
C GLU A 103 -2.95 13.73 -11.48
N ARG A 104 -2.87 14.96 -10.94
CA ARG A 104 -2.34 16.16 -11.63
C ARG A 104 -0.90 16.48 -11.27
N GLU A 105 -0.17 15.55 -10.64
CA GLU A 105 1.28 15.66 -10.42
C GLU A 105 2.08 14.90 -11.52
N GLU A 106 1.41 14.32 -12.52
CA GLU A 106 2.02 13.61 -13.67
C GLU A 106 2.38 14.53 -14.86
N LEU A 107 2.79 15.79 -14.65
CA LEU A 107 3.24 16.70 -15.73
C LEU A 107 4.66 17.22 -15.53
#